data_AF-A0AAV1BVH9-F1
#
_entry.id   AF-A0AAV1BVH9-F1
#
_cell.length_a   1.000
_cell.length_b   1.000
_cell.length_c   1.000
_cell.angle_alpha   90.00
_cell.angle_beta   90.00
_cell.angle_gamma   90.00
#
_symmetry.space_group_name_H-M   'P 1'
#
loop_
_entity.id
_entity.type
_entity.pdbx_description
1 polymer ?
#
loop_
_entity_poly.entity_id
_entity_poly.type
_entity_poly.pdbx_seq_one_letter_code
_entity_poly.pdbx_strand_id
1 'polypeptide(L)'
;MRPKIYLFGDSITEHSFGDGGWGASLAHHFARNADVAIRGYSGYNTRWALMAIDKVFPPPPPATAENGINGGGGGGYEAAPVCVTVFFGANDASLPNRHAAFQHVPIDEYKQNLHSIVSFFKKRWPSTHVILITPPPIDEATRILNAYVKNKSGLPERTNESAGNYAKACVTVASNCGIPVIDLWTKMQQSPDWRTDYLWYESLFSFSKLLAFASIIEL
;
A
#
# COMPACT_ATOMS: atom_id res chain seq x y z
N MET A 1 10.58 -22.14 -8.54
CA MET A 1 10.45 -20.75 -8.06
C MET A 1 9.19 -20.69 -7.21
N ARG A 2 9.21 -20.08 -6.02
CA ARG A 2 8.01 -19.97 -5.18
C ARG A 2 7.04 -18.94 -5.78
N PRO A 3 5.72 -19.07 -5.57
CA PRO A 3 4.76 -18.02 -5.87
C PRO A 3 5.16 -16.69 -5.21
N LYS A 4 4.82 -15.56 -5.84
CA LYS A 4 5.12 -14.23 -5.31
C LYS A 4 3.89 -13.51 -4.79
N ILE A 5 4.06 -12.75 -3.71
CA ILE A 5 3.10 -11.75 -3.23
C ILE A 5 3.79 -10.39 -3.32
N TYR A 6 3.20 -9.44 -4.04
CA TYR A 6 3.75 -8.08 -4.13
C TYR A 6 3.00 -7.12 -3.22
N LEU A 7 3.75 -6.31 -2.47
CA LEU A 7 3.21 -5.23 -1.64
C LEU A 7 3.43 -3.90 -2.37
N PHE A 8 2.42 -3.36 -3.05
CA PHE A 8 2.51 -2.12 -3.82
C PHE A 8 1.85 -0.96 -3.06
N GLY A 9 2.60 0.09 -2.75
CA GLY A 9 2.09 1.17 -1.92
C GLY A 9 3.05 2.33 -1.72
N ASP A 10 2.74 3.17 -0.73
CA ASP A 10 3.55 4.35 -0.36
C ASP A 10 4.57 4.05 0.75
N SER A 11 4.92 5.05 1.57
CA SER A 11 5.86 4.92 2.70
C SER A 11 5.42 3.90 3.74
N ILE A 12 4.11 3.66 3.92
CA ILE A 12 3.60 2.64 4.84
C ILE A 12 3.98 1.24 4.33
N THR A 13 4.04 1.07 3.01
CA THR A 13 4.47 -0.18 2.38
C THR A 13 5.98 -0.27 2.28
N GLU A 14 6.68 0.84 2.03
CA GLU A 14 8.15 0.89 1.97
C GLU A 14 8.78 0.43 3.29
N HIS A 15 8.26 0.92 4.42
CA HIS A 15 8.75 0.55 5.75
C HIS A 15 8.12 -0.75 6.31
N SER A 16 7.34 -1.48 5.51
CA SER A 16 6.59 -2.65 5.99
C SER A 16 7.46 -3.83 6.47
N PHE A 17 8.75 -3.83 6.12
CA PHE A 17 9.72 -4.84 6.56
C PHE A 17 10.61 -4.35 7.71
N GLY A 18 10.37 -3.15 8.24
CA GLY A 18 10.98 -2.72 9.50
C GLY A 18 10.61 -3.68 10.63
N ASP A 19 11.30 -3.56 11.76
CA ASP A 19 11.06 -4.45 12.89
C ASP A 19 9.62 -4.39 13.39
N GLY A 20 8.93 -5.54 13.34
CA GLY A 20 7.51 -5.65 13.64
C GLY A 20 6.57 -5.10 12.58
N GLY A 21 7.09 -4.80 11.39
CA GLY A 21 6.30 -4.40 10.25
C GLY A 21 5.41 -5.52 9.72
N TRP A 22 4.29 -5.13 9.11
CA TRP A 22 3.29 -6.05 8.59
C TRP A 22 3.79 -6.88 7.41
N GLY A 23 4.65 -6.31 6.58
CA GLY A 23 5.28 -7.02 5.46
C GLY A 23 6.26 -8.07 5.94
N ALA A 24 7.06 -7.78 6.98
CA ALA A 24 7.92 -8.79 7.63
C ALA A 24 7.10 -9.92 8.25
N SER A 25 5.98 -9.58 8.92
CA SER A 25 5.06 -10.56 9.49
C SER A 25 4.44 -11.46 8.42
N LEU A 26 4.03 -10.87 7.29
CA LEU A 26 3.51 -11.60 6.14
C LEU A 26 4.57 -12.52 5.52
N ALA A 27 5.80 -12.01 5.34
CA ALA A 27 6.92 -12.80 4.83
C ALA A 27 7.26 -13.98 5.75
N HIS A 28 7.20 -13.78 7.07
CA HIS A 28 7.37 -14.84 8.05
C HIS A 28 6.27 -15.90 7.94
N HIS A 29 5.00 -15.47 7.90
CA HIS A 29 3.84 -16.36 7.78
C HIS A 29 3.93 -17.23 6.52
N PHE A 30 4.30 -16.64 5.39
CA PHE A 30 4.41 -17.33 4.10
C PHE A 30 5.81 -17.87 3.78
N ALA A 31 6.76 -17.88 4.74
CA ALA A 31 8.18 -18.15 4.47
C ALA A 31 8.49 -19.48 3.75
N ARG A 32 7.59 -20.47 3.86
CA ARG A 32 7.71 -21.77 3.18
C ARG A 32 6.82 -21.90 1.93
N ASN A 33 5.93 -20.95 1.70
CA ASN A 33 4.82 -21.05 0.75
C ASN A 33 4.94 -20.03 -0.41
N ALA A 34 5.38 -18.80 -0.13
CA ALA A 34 5.50 -17.72 -1.11
C ALA A 34 6.62 -16.74 -0.75
N ASP A 35 7.19 -16.09 -1.76
CA ASP A 35 8.12 -14.99 -1.57
C ASP A 35 7.31 -13.67 -1.51
N VAL A 36 7.49 -12.89 -0.45
CA VAL A 36 6.85 -11.58 -0.28
C VAL A 36 7.85 -10.49 -0.69
N ALA A 37 7.47 -9.63 -1.63
CA ALA A 37 8.34 -8.60 -2.17
C ALA A 37 7.70 -7.21 -2.09
N ILE A 38 8.46 -6.27 -1.52
CA ILE A 38 8.05 -4.87 -1.38
C ILE A 38 8.21 -4.12 -2.70
N ARG A 39 7.20 -3.32 -3.03
CA ARG A 39 7.15 -2.26 -4.05
C ARG A 39 6.52 -0.99 -3.44
N GLY A 40 7.03 -0.60 -2.27
CA GLY A 40 6.65 0.62 -1.57
C GLY A 40 7.50 1.81 -2.03
N TYR A 41 6.87 2.97 -2.19
CA TYR A 41 7.54 4.19 -2.65
C TYR A 41 7.13 5.38 -1.79
N SER A 42 8.00 5.81 -0.88
CA SER A 42 7.72 6.88 0.06
C SER A 42 7.32 8.19 -0.64
N GLY A 43 6.28 8.82 -0.10
CA GLY A 43 5.70 10.04 -0.64
C GLY A 43 4.73 9.84 -1.82
N TYR A 44 4.66 8.64 -2.42
CA TYR A 44 3.83 8.42 -3.61
C TYR A 44 2.33 8.52 -3.31
N ASN A 45 1.62 9.18 -4.22
CA ASN A 45 0.16 9.11 -4.35
C ASN A 45 -0.22 8.22 -5.54
N THR A 46 -1.51 8.01 -5.77
CA THR A 46 -1.98 7.14 -6.85
C THR A 46 -1.61 7.64 -8.25
N ARG A 47 -1.44 8.95 -8.44
CA ARG A 47 -0.99 9.55 -9.71
C ARG A 47 0.43 9.12 -10.06
N TRP A 48 1.35 9.21 -9.10
CA TRP A 48 2.74 8.79 -9.31
C TRP A 48 2.87 7.27 -9.37
N ALA A 49 2.04 6.52 -8.64
CA ALA A 49 1.97 5.07 -8.74
C ALA A 49 1.66 4.63 -10.18
N LEU A 50 0.67 5.25 -10.84
CA LEU A 50 0.35 4.96 -12.24
C LEU A 50 1.48 5.32 -13.21
N MET A 51 2.16 6.46 -13.00
CA MET A 51 3.31 6.85 -13.84
C MET A 51 4.47 5.85 -13.73
N ALA A 52 4.63 5.20 -12.58
CA ALA A 52 5.71 4.26 -12.34
C ALA A 52 5.34 2.80 -12.65
N ILE A 53 4.06 2.44 -12.75
CA ILE A 53 3.59 1.05 -12.66
C ILE A 53 4.24 0.10 -13.69
N ASP A 54 4.49 0.55 -14.93
CA ASP A 54 5.17 -0.25 -15.95
C ASP A 54 6.67 -0.43 -15.69
N LYS A 55 7.31 0.50 -14.96
CA LYS A 55 8.71 0.34 -14.52
C LYS A 55 8.80 -0.59 -13.32
N VAL A 56 7.83 -0.51 -12.42
CA VAL A 56 7.75 -1.35 -11.21
C VAL A 56 7.43 -2.79 -11.58
N PHE A 57 6.52 -2.98 -12.54
CA PHE A 57 6.08 -4.27 -13.07
C PHE A 57 6.27 -4.27 -14.59
N PRO A 58 7.50 -4.54 -15.09
CA PRO A 58 7.75 -4.57 -16.52
C PRO A 58 6.91 -5.65 -17.22
N PRO A 59 6.53 -5.43 -18.49
CA PRO A 59 5.89 -6.48 -19.28
C PRO A 59 6.84 -7.67 -19.44
N PRO A 60 6.31 -8.89 -19.61
CA PRO A 60 7.15 -10.01 -20.00
C PRO A 60 7.85 -9.67 -21.33
N PRO A 61 9.12 -10.09 -21.52
CA PRO A 61 9.79 -9.90 -22.79
C PRO A 61 8.96 -10.53 -23.92
N PRO A 62 9.07 -10.02 -25.16
CA PRO A 62 8.41 -10.62 -26.31
C PRO A 62 8.73 -12.11 -26.35
N ALA A 63 7.73 -12.94 -26.66
CA ALA A 63 7.94 -14.35 -26.87
C ALA A 63 8.83 -14.53 -28.12
N THR A 64 10.14 -14.41 -27.97
CA THR A 64 11.07 -14.89 -28.98
C THR A 64 10.93 -16.40 -28.95
N ALA A 65 10.38 -16.95 -30.03
CA ALA A 65 10.53 -18.36 -30.32
C ALA A 65 12.01 -18.71 -30.14
N GLU A 66 12.27 -19.85 -29.52
CA GLU A 66 13.59 -20.45 -29.35
C GLU A 66 14.44 -19.86 -28.22
N ASN A 67 14.38 -20.52 -27.06
CA ASN A 67 15.58 -21.00 -26.37
C ASN A 67 15.18 -21.95 -25.23
N GLY A 68 14.96 -23.21 -25.61
CA GLY A 68 15.29 -24.30 -24.70
C GLY A 68 16.81 -24.42 -24.66
N ILE A 69 17.44 -23.94 -23.59
CA ILE A 69 18.72 -24.43 -23.04
C ILE A 69 18.81 -23.86 -21.61
N ASN A 70 19.07 -24.77 -20.67
CA ASN A 70 19.43 -24.46 -19.29
C ASN A 70 20.61 -23.46 -19.23
N GLY A 71 20.40 -22.31 -18.62
CA GLY A 71 21.44 -21.35 -18.28
C GLY A 71 21.15 -20.72 -16.92
N GLY A 72 21.94 -21.08 -15.90
CA GLY A 72 21.87 -20.51 -14.57
C GLY A 72 22.26 -19.03 -14.60
N GLY A 73 21.27 -18.15 -14.45
CA GLY A 73 21.48 -16.71 -14.42
C GLY A 73 20.16 -15.94 -14.32
N GLY A 74 19.54 -15.97 -13.13
CA GLY A 74 18.69 -14.91 -12.53
C GLY A 74 17.54 -14.23 -13.30
N GLY A 75 17.28 -14.55 -14.56
CA GLY A 75 16.36 -13.80 -15.43
C GLY A 75 15.22 -14.65 -16.00
N GLY A 76 14.71 -15.61 -15.21
CA GLY A 76 13.52 -16.36 -15.59
C GLY A 76 12.30 -15.43 -15.62
N TYR A 77 11.47 -15.56 -16.66
CA TYR A 77 10.16 -14.92 -16.77
C TYR A 77 9.47 -14.87 -15.40
N GLU A 78 9.15 -13.67 -14.89
CA GLU A 78 8.43 -13.59 -13.63
C GLU A 78 7.03 -14.18 -13.81
N ALA A 79 6.82 -15.37 -13.26
CA ALA A 79 5.50 -15.97 -13.15
C ALA A 79 4.55 -14.98 -12.46
N ALA A 80 3.29 -14.98 -12.89
CA ALA A 80 2.26 -14.13 -12.29
C ALA A 80 2.27 -14.26 -10.76
N PRO A 81 2.28 -13.16 -10.00
CA PRO A 81 2.16 -13.22 -8.56
C PRO A 81 0.79 -13.80 -8.19
N VAL A 82 0.73 -14.55 -7.10
CA VAL A 82 -0.54 -15.07 -6.60
C VAL A 82 -1.41 -13.95 -6.02
N CYS A 83 -0.78 -12.90 -5.49
CA CYS A 83 -1.45 -11.75 -4.91
C CYS A 83 -0.64 -10.45 -5.11
N VAL A 84 -1.35 -9.34 -5.29
CA VAL A 84 -0.83 -7.97 -5.19
C VAL A 84 -1.72 -7.19 -4.23
N THR A 85 -1.15 -6.66 -3.15
CA THR A 85 -1.83 -5.66 -2.32
C THR A 85 -1.56 -4.26 -2.89
N VAL A 86 -2.59 -3.42 -2.96
CA VAL A 86 -2.48 -2.01 -3.37
C VAL A 86 -2.86 -1.14 -2.18
N PHE A 87 -1.87 -0.44 -1.62
CA PHE A 87 -2.01 0.32 -0.39
C PHE A 87 -1.57 1.78 -0.59
N PHE A 88 -2.49 2.57 -1.15
CA PHE A 88 -2.33 4.00 -1.41
C PHE A 88 -3.55 4.78 -0.94
N GLY A 89 -3.40 6.10 -0.80
CA GLY A 89 -4.48 7.01 -0.42
C GLY A 89 -4.10 7.92 0.75
N ALA A 90 -3.08 7.56 1.53
CA ALA A 90 -2.68 8.36 2.68
C ALA A 90 -2.11 9.72 2.24
N ASN A 91 -1.32 9.73 1.16
CA ASN A 91 -0.76 10.94 0.56
C ASN A 91 -1.80 11.70 -0.29
N ASP A 92 -2.63 10.98 -1.05
CA ASP A 92 -3.75 11.53 -1.82
C ASP A 92 -4.70 12.37 -0.94
N ALA A 93 -4.94 11.90 0.30
CA ALA A 93 -5.77 12.55 1.31
C ALA A 93 -5.19 13.85 1.91
N SER A 94 -3.99 14.26 1.50
CA SER A 94 -3.46 15.58 1.84
C SER A 94 -4.40 16.69 1.38
N LEU A 95 -4.56 17.73 2.20
CA LEU A 95 -5.47 18.83 1.90
C LEU A 95 -4.80 19.84 0.94
N PRO A 96 -5.52 20.35 -0.07
CA PRO A 96 -4.95 21.21 -1.12
C PRO A 96 -4.49 22.59 -0.61
N ASN A 97 -4.91 22.99 0.58
CA ASN A 97 -4.55 24.27 1.21
C ASN A 97 -3.56 24.10 2.39
N ARG A 98 -2.84 22.98 2.46
CA ARG A 98 -1.86 22.68 3.52
C ARG A 98 -0.45 22.47 2.97
N HIS A 99 0.52 22.33 3.87
CA HIS A 99 1.95 22.30 3.51
C HIS A 99 2.36 21.10 2.63
N ALA A 100 1.57 20.02 2.57
CA ALA A 100 1.79 18.89 1.66
C ALA A 100 0.78 18.84 0.49
N ALA A 101 0.22 19.98 0.08
CA ALA A 101 -0.75 20.06 -1.02
C ALA A 101 -0.27 19.44 -2.34
N PHE A 102 1.05 19.37 -2.57
CA PHE A 102 1.63 18.73 -3.76
C PHE A 102 1.33 17.23 -3.86
N GLN A 103 0.98 16.56 -2.75
CA GLN A 103 0.58 15.16 -2.73
C GLN A 103 -0.92 14.95 -3.00
N HIS A 104 -1.73 16.01 -2.91
CA HIS A 104 -3.18 15.92 -3.03
C HIS A 104 -3.61 15.36 -4.40
N VAL A 105 -4.58 14.45 -4.37
CA VAL A 105 -5.25 13.92 -5.55
C VAL A 105 -6.76 14.03 -5.30
N PRO A 106 -7.52 14.79 -6.10
CA PRO A 106 -8.98 14.89 -5.92
C PRO A 106 -9.65 13.52 -5.84
N ILE A 107 -10.68 13.38 -4.99
CA ILE A 107 -11.26 12.07 -4.65
C ILE A 107 -11.76 11.28 -5.86
N ASP A 108 -12.32 11.95 -6.86
CA ASP A 108 -12.77 11.30 -8.09
C ASP A 108 -11.60 10.81 -8.96
N GLU A 109 -10.50 11.58 -9.00
CA GLU A 109 -9.26 11.15 -9.66
C GLU A 109 -8.63 9.97 -8.90
N TYR A 110 -8.60 9.99 -7.56
CA TYR A 110 -8.13 8.87 -6.74
C TYR A 110 -8.89 7.58 -7.07
N LYS A 111 -10.23 7.65 -7.16
CA LYS A 111 -11.05 6.49 -7.55
C LYS A 111 -10.71 5.97 -8.94
N GLN A 112 -10.59 6.86 -9.92
CA GLN A 112 -10.20 6.51 -11.29
C GLN A 112 -8.81 5.89 -11.34
N ASN A 113 -7.88 6.41 -10.54
CA ASN A 113 -6.52 5.89 -10.47
C ASN A 113 -6.50 4.48 -9.89
N LEU A 114 -7.22 4.23 -8.79
CA LEU A 114 -7.36 2.87 -8.24
C LEU A 114 -7.98 1.90 -9.23
N HIS A 115 -9.06 2.30 -9.93
CA HIS A 115 -9.64 1.49 -11.01
C HIS A 115 -8.62 1.15 -12.10
N SER A 116 -7.76 2.11 -12.46
CA SER A 116 -6.71 1.94 -13.47
C SER A 116 -5.60 0.99 -13.00
N ILE A 117 -5.18 1.11 -11.73
CA ILE A 117 -4.20 0.20 -11.12
C ILE A 117 -4.74 -1.24 -11.05
N VAL A 118 -5.99 -1.43 -10.63
CA VAL A 118 -6.64 -2.76 -10.61
C VAL A 118 -6.73 -3.34 -12.02
N SER A 119 -7.17 -2.53 -12.99
CA SER A 119 -7.29 -2.94 -14.40
C SER A 119 -5.93 -3.32 -14.99
N PHE A 120 -4.86 -2.60 -14.64
CA PHE A 120 -3.49 -2.92 -15.03
C PHE A 120 -3.12 -4.34 -14.58
N PHE A 121 -3.29 -4.67 -13.30
CA PHE A 121 -2.92 -5.99 -12.78
C PHE A 121 -3.82 -7.09 -13.36
N LYS A 122 -5.13 -6.87 -13.49
CA LYS A 122 -6.03 -7.86 -14.09
C LYS A 122 -5.75 -8.11 -15.57
N LYS A 123 -5.30 -7.10 -16.31
CA LYS A 123 -4.85 -7.27 -17.71
C LYS A 123 -3.50 -7.97 -17.78
N ARG A 124 -2.56 -7.61 -16.91
CA ARG A 124 -1.20 -8.18 -16.89
C ARG A 124 -1.20 -9.64 -16.44
N TRP A 125 -1.96 -9.93 -15.39
CA TRP A 125 -2.04 -11.22 -14.73
C TRP A 125 -3.50 -11.52 -14.33
N PRO A 126 -4.29 -12.10 -15.25
CA PRO A 126 -5.73 -12.34 -15.01
C PRO A 126 -6.04 -13.20 -13.78
N SER A 127 -5.14 -14.12 -13.42
CA SER A 127 -5.28 -15.00 -12.25
C SER A 127 -4.80 -14.40 -10.93
N THR A 128 -4.14 -13.24 -10.95
CA THR A 128 -3.64 -12.60 -9.72
C THR A 128 -4.80 -12.05 -8.88
N HIS A 129 -4.76 -12.34 -7.58
CA HIS A 129 -5.65 -11.69 -6.61
C HIS A 129 -5.16 -10.26 -6.35
N VAL A 130 -6.00 -9.27 -6.58
CA VAL A 130 -5.70 -7.87 -6.25
C VAL A 130 -6.51 -7.51 -5.02
N ILE A 131 -5.85 -7.00 -3.99
CA ILE A 131 -6.49 -6.63 -2.72
C ILE A 131 -6.21 -5.15 -2.48
N LEU A 132 -7.25 -4.34 -2.31
CA LEU A 132 -7.07 -2.95 -1.90
C LEU A 132 -6.96 -2.86 -0.38
N ILE A 133 -6.13 -1.95 0.11
CA ILE A 133 -6.04 -1.61 1.53
C ILE A 133 -6.37 -0.13 1.66
N THR A 134 -7.33 0.22 2.52
CA THR A 134 -7.72 1.62 2.72
C THR A 134 -6.60 2.39 3.45
N PRO A 135 -6.41 3.70 3.18
CA PRO A 135 -5.50 4.51 3.99
C PRO A 135 -5.88 4.42 5.48
N PRO A 136 -4.89 4.33 6.40
CA PRO A 136 -5.16 4.24 7.82
C PRO A 136 -5.78 5.53 8.37
N PRO A 137 -6.39 5.50 9.57
CA PRO A 137 -6.78 6.71 10.27
C PRO A 137 -5.55 7.51 10.70
N ILE A 138 -5.75 8.78 11.03
CA ILE A 138 -4.66 9.74 11.24
C ILE A 138 -4.83 10.44 12.57
N ASP A 139 -3.75 10.50 13.34
CA ASP A 139 -3.69 11.35 14.52
C ASP A 139 -3.14 12.74 14.16
N GLU A 140 -4.05 13.70 14.05
CA GLU A 140 -3.76 15.08 13.67
C GLU A 140 -2.79 15.78 14.63
N ALA A 141 -2.92 15.53 15.94
CA ALA A 141 -2.05 16.14 16.94
C ALA A 141 -0.60 15.70 16.71
N THR A 142 -0.38 14.41 16.49
CA THR A 142 0.95 13.87 16.23
C THR A 142 1.51 14.31 14.87
N ARG A 143 0.67 14.47 13.83
CA ARG A 143 1.10 15.04 12.53
C ARG A 143 1.63 16.47 12.65
N ILE A 144 1.06 17.28 13.54
CA ILE A 144 1.54 18.65 13.78
C ILE A 144 2.94 18.61 14.43
N LEU A 145 3.13 17.76 15.44
CA LEU A 145 4.38 17.65 16.19
C LEU A 145 5.54 17.11 15.33
N ASN A 146 5.24 16.15 14.45
CA ASN A 146 6.23 15.42 13.69
C ASN A 146 6.10 15.67 12.18
N ALA A 147 6.06 16.95 11.81
CA ALA A 147 5.96 17.34 10.41
C ALA A 147 7.25 16.99 9.65
N TYR A 148 7.13 16.18 8.59
CA TYR A 148 8.25 15.79 7.72
C TYR A 148 8.91 16.98 6.99
N VAL A 149 8.16 18.07 6.81
CA VAL A 149 8.60 19.30 6.18
C VAL A 149 8.23 20.45 7.12
N LYS A 150 9.00 21.55 7.08
CA LYS A 150 8.75 22.74 7.91
C LYS A 150 7.29 23.21 7.81
N ASN A 151 6.51 22.91 8.84
CA ASN A 151 5.10 23.27 8.94
C ASN A 151 4.94 24.69 9.47
N LYS A 152 4.91 25.69 8.58
CA LYS A 152 4.71 27.09 8.98
C LYS A 152 3.29 27.40 9.43
N SER A 153 2.31 26.58 9.03
CA SER A 153 0.89 26.84 9.32
C SER A 153 0.45 26.32 10.69
N GLY A 154 1.21 25.43 11.33
CA GLY A 154 0.81 24.79 12.60
C GLY A 154 -0.43 23.88 12.46
N LEU A 155 -0.76 23.49 11.24
CA LEU A 155 -1.93 22.66 10.90
C LEU A 155 -1.44 21.35 10.26
N PRO A 156 -2.13 20.22 10.50
CA PRO A 156 -1.74 18.97 9.89
C PRO A 156 -2.01 19.06 8.37
N GLU A 157 -1.16 18.42 7.58
CA GLU A 157 -1.33 18.40 6.12
C GLU A 157 -2.50 17.55 5.64
N ARG A 158 -3.04 16.69 6.50
CA ARG A 158 -4.23 15.88 6.27
C ARG A 158 -4.99 15.69 7.59
N THR A 159 -6.30 15.49 7.50
CA THR A 159 -7.18 15.24 8.66
C THR A 159 -7.65 13.79 8.68
N ASN A 160 -8.10 13.30 9.84
CA ASN A 160 -8.69 11.96 9.91
C ASN A 160 -9.99 11.87 9.11
N GLU A 161 -10.74 12.98 9.05
CA GLU A 161 -11.92 13.10 8.19
C GLU A 161 -11.56 12.96 6.70
N SER A 162 -10.51 13.65 6.25
CA SER A 162 -10.01 13.50 4.89
C SER A 162 -9.62 12.05 4.63
N ALA A 163 -8.82 11.43 5.50
CA ALA A 163 -8.45 10.02 5.38
C ALA A 163 -9.67 9.09 5.26
N GLY A 164 -10.71 9.32 6.08
CA GLY A 164 -11.96 8.56 6.02
C GLY A 164 -12.71 8.68 4.70
N ASN A 165 -12.70 9.86 4.07
CA ASN A 165 -13.28 10.05 2.74
C ASN A 165 -12.55 9.20 1.67
N TYR A 166 -11.21 9.16 1.70
CA TYR A 166 -10.43 8.33 0.78
C TYR A 166 -10.56 6.83 1.10
N ALA A 167 -10.68 6.45 2.37
CA ALA A 167 -10.96 5.08 2.77
C ALA A 167 -12.31 4.60 2.19
N LYS A 168 -13.37 5.39 2.36
CA LYS A 168 -14.69 5.11 1.78
C LYS A 168 -14.64 5.01 0.24
N ALA A 169 -13.88 5.89 -0.40
CA ALA A 169 -13.66 5.85 -1.84
C ALA A 169 -12.95 4.56 -2.29
N CYS A 170 -11.92 4.13 -1.56
CA CYS A 170 -11.20 2.88 -1.81
C CYS A 170 -12.12 1.65 -1.68
N VAL A 171 -12.92 1.57 -0.61
CA VAL A 171 -13.94 0.51 -0.44
C VAL A 171 -14.94 0.49 -1.60
N THR A 172 -15.40 1.67 -2.03
CA THR A 172 -16.33 1.80 -3.16
C THR A 172 -15.70 1.25 -4.45
N VAL A 173 -14.43 1.58 -4.73
CA VAL A 173 -13.72 1.07 -5.91
C VAL A 173 -13.56 -0.45 -5.85
N ALA A 174 -13.17 -1.00 -4.69
CA ALA A 174 -13.04 -2.44 -4.51
C ALA A 174 -14.37 -3.17 -4.81
N SER A 175 -15.48 -2.67 -4.26
CA SER A 175 -16.82 -3.17 -4.54
C SER A 175 -17.16 -3.11 -6.02
N ASN A 176 -16.90 -1.99 -6.69
CA ASN A 176 -17.16 -1.81 -8.13
C ASN A 176 -16.31 -2.75 -9.00
N CYS A 177 -15.08 -3.05 -8.58
CA CYS A 177 -14.20 -3.98 -9.25
C CYS A 177 -14.47 -5.46 -8.91
N GLY A 178 -15.32 -5.75 -7.91
CA GLY A 178 -15.55 -7.11 -7.42
C GLY A 178 -14.31 -7.74 -6.81
N ILE A 179 -13.46 -6.96 -6.13
CA ILE A 179 -12.22 -7.44 -5.49
C ILE A 179 -12.26 -7.24 -3.97
N PRO A 180 -11.46 -8.02 -3.19
CA PRO A 180 -11.37 -7.84 -1.75
C PRO A 180 -10.78 -6.48 -1.36
N VAL A 181 -11.21 -5.98 -0.18
CA VAL A 181 -10.65 -4.79 0.46
C VAL A 181 -10.46 -5.02 1.95
N ILE A 182 -9.33 -4.53 2.46
CA ILE A 182 -9.03 -4.44 3.89
C ILE A 182 -9.33 -3.01 4.32
N ASP A 183 -10.47 -2.80 4.98
CA ASP A 183 -10.86 -1.50 5.50
C ASP A 183 -10.16 -1.17 6.82
N LEU A 184 -8.87 -0.82 6.69
CA LEU A 184 -7.97 -0.49 7.78
C LEU A 184 -8.44 0.75 8.57
N TRP A 185 -8.95 1.78 7.89
CA TRP A 185 -9.49 2.99 8.52
C TRP A 185 -10.57 2.67 9.55
N THR A 186 -11.56 1.87 9.16
CA THR A 186 -12.64 1.46 10.06
C THR A 186 -12.14 0.50 11.14
N LYS A 187 -11.39 -0.55 10.76
CA LYS A 187 -10.94 -1.60 11.69
C LYS A 187 -10.06 -1.06 12.82
N MET A 188 -9.09 -0.20 12.51
CA MET A 188 -8.21 0.37 13.54
C MET A 188 -9.02 1.15 14.58
N GLN A 189 -9.99 1.97 14.15
CA GLN A 189 -10.78 2.82 15.04
C GLN A 189 -11.82 2.06 15.88
N GLN A 190 -11.93 0.73 15.74
CA GLN A 190 -12.70 -0.10 16.66
C GLN A 190 -11.99 -0.30 18.00
N SER A 191 -10.66 -0.10 18.08
CA SER A 191 -9.96 0.01 19.37
C SER A 191 -10.15 1.42 19.94
N PRO A 192 -10.53 1.57 21.21
CA PRO A 192 -10.56 2.88 21.87
C PRO A 192 -9.22 3.62 21.82
N ASP A 193 -8.12 2.87 21.93
CA ASP A 193 -6.75 3.37 22.04
C ASP A 193 -5.98 3.26 20.71
N TRP A 194 -6.70 3.25 19.58
CA TRP A 194 -6.13 3.02 18.24
C TRP A 194 -4.97 3.95 17.87
N ARG A 195 -4.95 5.17 18.41
CA ARG A 195 -3.87 6.16 18.19
C ARG A 195 -2.55 5.70 18.81
N THR A 196 -2.60 5.03 19.96
CA THR A 196 -1.40 4.53 20.66
C THR A 196 -1.08 3.08 20.31
N ASP A 197 -2.10 2.30 19.93
CA ASP A 197 -1.98 0.87 19.62
C ASP A 197 -1.44 0.64 18.21
N TYR A 198 -1.91 1.42 17.23
CA TYR A 198 -1.65 1.14 15.82
C TYR A 198 -0.84 2.22 15.10
N LEU A 199 -0.91 3.47 15.53
CA LEU A 199 -0.11 4.53 14.92
C LEU A 199 1.27 4.61 15.58
N TRP A 200 2.30 4.58 14.74
CA TRP A 200 3.69 4.74 15.15
C TRP A 200 4.12 6.19 15.01
N TYR A 201 4.88 6.71 15.98
CA TYR A 201 5.58 7.98 15.77
C TYR A 201 6.99 8.14 16.31
N GLU A 202 7.50 7.30 17.20
CA GLU A 202 8.93 7.34 17.54
C GLU A 202 9.51 5.96 17.82
N SER A 203 10.79 5.82 17.49
CA SER A 203 11.64 4.67 17.76
C SER A 203 11.58 4.23 19.22
N LEU A 204 11.06 3.04 19.50
CA LEU A 204 11.67 1.98 20.32
C LEU A 204 10.65 0.85 20.51
N PHE A 205 11.15 -0.38 20.34
CA PHE A 205 10.42 -1.63 20.24
C PHE A 205 9.48 -1.90 21.43
N SER A 206 8.23 -2.25 21.16
CA SER A 206 7.42 -3.06 22.07
C SER A 206 6.70 -4.17 21.31
N PHE A 207 7.01 -5.41 21.67
CA PHE A 207 6.48 -6.65 21.07
C PHE A 207 4.94 -6.77 21.12
N SER A 208 4.24 -6.01 21.98
CA SER A 208 2.77 -6.08 22.10
C SER A 208 2.02 -5.37 20.98
N LYS A 209 2.63 -4.39 20.29
CA LYS A 209 1.99 -3.61 19.21
C LYS A 209 2.02 -4.30 17.84
N LEU A 210 2.83 -5.36 17.75
CA LEU A 210 3.20 -6.10 16.54
C LEU A 210 2.06 -7.01 16.02
N LEU A 211 1.26 -7.54 16.94
CA LEU A 211 0.13 -8.41 16.62
C LEU A 211 -1.06 -7.63 16.08
N ALA A 212 -1.24 -6.38 16.51
CA ALA A 212 -2.47 -5.63 16.32
C ALA A 212 -2.64 -5.16 14.86
N PHE A 213 -1.57 -4.70 14.20
CA PHE A 213 -1.63 -4.32 12.78
C PHE A 213 -1.66 -5.56 11.86
N ALA A 214 -0.90 -6.62 12.20
CA ALA A 214 -0.91 -7.87 11.45
C ALA A 214 -2.25 -8.62 11.55
N SER A 215 -2.92 -8.58 12.70
CA SER A 215 -4.27 -9.15 12.87
C SER A 215 -5.36 -8.37 12.13
N ILE A 216 -5.12 -7.09 11.82
CA ILE A 216 -6.09 -6.30 11.04
C ILE A 216 -5.99 -6.64 9.55
N ILE A 217 -4.78 -6.91 9.05
CA ILE A 217 -4.49 -7.30 7.65
C ILE A 217 -4.51 -8.83 7.50
N GLU A 218 -5.44 -9.53 8.15
CA GLU A 218 -5.68 -10.95 7.88
C GLU A 218 -5.94 -11.15 6.36
N LEU A 219 -4.94 -11.72 5.68
CA LEU A 219 -4.94 -12.14 4.28
C LEU A 219 -5.17 -13.64 4.18
#